data_AF-A0A7Y8IER3-F1
#
_entry.id   AF-A0A7Y8IER3-F1
#
_cell.length_a   1.000
_cell.length_b   1.000
_cell.length_c   1.000
_cell.angle_alpha   90.00
_cell.angle_beta   90.00
_cell.angle_gamma   90.00
#
_symmetry.space_group_name_H-M   'P 1'
#
loop_
_entity.id
_entity.type
_entity.pdbx_description
1 polymer ?
#
loop_
_entity_poly.entity_id
_entity_poly.type
_entity_poly.pdbx_seq_one_letter_code
_entity_poly.pdbx_strand_id
1 'polypeptide(L)'
;MKLKDISINNLRRRKGKVFFLILGLTIGITTVVSLISITRMMNEDISKKLDAFGANILILPRSEDLSLSYGGMGIGGVAIDTQTLRELDVPKIHQIEVRENISTVSPKLIGVAEIEGKKVPLMGVRFEEELRLKKWWNVHGTVPKNRDEVLVGNEVAVRLFKSTG
;
A
#
# COMPACT_ATOMS: atom_id res chain seq x y z
N MET A 1 2.47 38.92 -50.90
CA MET A 1 1.52 38.69 -49.78
C MET A 1 1.41 37.21 -49.54
N LYS A 2 1.59 36.73 -48.30
CA LYS A 2 1.44 35.30 -47.97
C LYS A 2 -0.01 35.04 -47.52
N LEU A 3 -0.55 33.84 -47.77
CA LEU A 3 -1.94 33.47 -47.43
C LEU A 3 -2.30 33.74 -45.95
N LYS A 4 -1.35 33.52 -45.04
CA LYS A 4 -1.48 33.82 -43.60
C LYS A 4 -1.82 35.29 -43.32
N ASP A 5 -1.28 36.23 -44.10
CA ASP A 5 -1.46 37.66 -43.89
C ASP A 5 -2.91 38.06 -44.22
N ILE A 6 -3.50 37.41 -45.23
CA ILE A 6 -4.90 37.61 -45.64
C ILE A 6 -5.85 37.08 -44.56
N SER A 7 -5.60 35.89 -44.02
CA SER A 7 -6.42 35.28 -42.96
C SER A 7 -6.40 36.09 -41.67
N ILE A 8 -5.23 36.58 -41.24
CA ILE A 8 -5.07 37.41 -40.05
C ILE A 8 -5.79 38.76 -40.20
N ASN A 9 -5.68 39.40 -41.38
CA ASN A 9 -6.35 40.67 -41.62
C ASN A 9 -7.88 40.52 -41.66
N ASN A 10 -8.38 39.38 -42.14
CA ASN A 10 -9.82 39.07 -42.14
C ASN A 10 -10.37 38.90 -40.72
N LEU A 11 -9.65 38.14 -39.86
CA LEU A 11 -9.99 37.99 -38.44
C LEU A 11 -9.99 39.35 -37.72
N ARG A 12 -9.01 40.21 -37.99
CA ARG A 12 -8.89 41.53 -37.35
C ARG A 12 -10.00 42.51 -37.74
N ARG A 13 -10.60 42.36 -38.92
CA ARG A 13 -11.74 43.16 -39.39
C ARG A 13 -13.07 42.77 -38.72
N ARG A 14 -13.22 41.52 -38.24
CA ARG A 14 -14.47 40.97 -37.68
C ARG A 14 -14.36 40.67 -36.17
N LYS A 15 -13.79 41.60 -35.41
CA LYS A 15 -13.41 41.41 -33.99
C LYS A 15 -14.50 40.81 -33.10
N GLY A 16 -15.74 41.28 -33.22
CA GLY A 16 -16.86 40.76 -32.41
C GLY A 16 -17.18 39.29 -32.68
N LYS A 17 -17.27 38.89 -33.97
CA LYS A 17 -17.55 37.48 -34.35
C LYS A 17 -16.41 36.55 -33.94
N VAL A 18 -15.16 37.00 -34.11
CA VAL A 18 -13.97 36.24 -33.70
C VAL A 18 -13.91 36.07 -32.18
N PHE A 19 -14.27 37.11 -31.42
CA PHE A 19 -14.34 37.02 -29.96
C PHE A 19 -15.31 35.94 -29.49
N PHE A 20 -16.55 35.93 -30.00
CA PHE A 20 -17.54 34.90 -29.62
C PHE A 20 -17.11 33.49 -30.04
N LEU A 21 -16.46 33.35 -31.21
CA LEU A 21 -15.91 32.06 -31.66
C LEU A 21 -14.81 31.55 -30.72
N ILE A 22 -13.85 32.40 -30.37
CA ILE A 22 -12.76 32.04 -29.45
C ILE A 22 -13.34 31.73 -28.06
N LEU A 23 -14.29 32.54 -27.58
CA LEU A 23 -14.89 32.34 -26.26
C LEU A 23 -15.63 31.00 -26.19
N GLY A 24 -16.47 30.68 -27.17
CA GLY A 24 -17.17 29.40 -27.22
C GLY A 24 -16.23 28.20 -27.33
N LEU A 25 -15.21 28.31 -28.18
CA LEU A 25 -14.20 27.27 -28.35
C LEU A 25 -13.38 27.08 -27.06
N THR A 26 -13.01 28.17 -26.39
CA THR A 26 -12.25 28.15 -25.14
C THR A 26 -13.07 27.48 -24.05
N ILE A 27 -14.34 27.83 -23.89
CA ILE A 27 -15.23 27.18 -22.91
C ILE A 27 -15.30 25.68 -23.19
N GLY A 28 -15.59 25.28 -24.43
CA GLY A 28 -15.68 23.86 -24.79
C GLY A 28 -14.40 23.07 -24.53
N ILE A 29 -13.25 23.56 -24.99
CA ILE A 29 -11.95 22.90 -24.77
C ILE A 29 -11.61 22.87 -23.28
N THR A 30 -11.82 23.97 -22.57
CA THR A 30 -11.51 24.07 -21.14
C THR A 30 -12.34 23.08 -20.34
N THR A 31 -13.65 22.95 -20.62
CA THR A 31 -14.51 21.99 -19.93
C THR A 31 -14.05 20.56 -20.16
N VAL A 32 -13.76 20.18 -21.40
CA VAL A 32 -13.29 18.82 -21.72
C VAL A 32 -11.95 18.52 -21.05
N VAL A 33 -10.97 19.43 -21.18
CA VAL A 33 -9.64 19.27 -20.56
C VAL A 33 -9.75 19.23 -19.04
N SER A 34 -10.59 20.07 -18.44
CA SER A 34 -10.82 20.09 -16.99
C SER A 34 -11.37 18.76 -16.50
N LEU A 35 -12.38 18.22 -17.16
CA LEU A 35 -12.96 16.92 -16.79
C LEU A 35 -11.92 15.80 -16.88
N ILE A 36 -11.17 15.73 -17.99
CA ILE A 36 -10.09 14.72 -18.16
C ILE A 36 -9.03 14.87 -17.07
N SER A 37 -8.62 16.11 -16.77
CA SER A 37 -7.60 16.38 -15.76
C SER A 37 -8.07 15.97 -14.37
N ILE A 38 -9.31 16.30 -14.00
CA ILE A 38 -9.90 15.91 -12.71
C ILE A 38 -9.94 14.39 -12.59
N THR A 39 -10.43 13.68 -13.61
CA THR A 39 -10.48 12.22 -13.58
C THR A 39 -9.09 11.59 -13.43
N ARG A 40 -8.08 12.11 -14.13
CA ARG A 40 -6.70 11.61 -14.01
C ARG A 40 -6.13 11.85 -12.62
N MET A 41 -6.26 13.07 -12.10
CA MET A 41 -5.79 13.40 -10.75
C MET A 41 -6.48 12.55 -9.68
N MET A 42 -7.79 12.35 -9.81
CA MET A 42 -8.55 11.51 -8.89
C MET A 42 -8.09 10.05 -8.94
N ASN A 43 -7.86 9.52 -10.14
CA ASN A 43 -7.38 8.15 -10.29
C ASN A 43 -5.99 7.97 -9.67
N GLU A 44 -5.07 8.89 -9.93
CA GLU A 44 -3.72 8.88 -9.32
C GLU A 44 -3.76 9.02 -7.80
N ASP A 45 -4.61 9.89 -7.26
CA ASP A 45 -4.77 10.08 -5.81
C ASP A 45 -5.36 8.83 -5.15
N ILE A 46 -6.37 8.21 -5.77
CA ILE A 46 -6.95 6.96 -5.29
C ILE A 46 -5.90 5.85 -5.33
N SER A 47 -5.16 5.68 -6.43
CA SER A 47 -4.09 4.69 -6.51
C SER A 47 -3.04 4.89 -5.42
N LYS A 48 -2.58 6.14 -5.18
CA LYS A 48 -1.62 6.43 -4.11
C LYS A 48 -2.17 6.11 -2.72
N LYS A 49 -3.45 6.39 -2.47
CA LYS A 49 -4.10 6.06 -1.20
C LYS A 49 -4.24 4.56 -1.01
N LEU A 50 -4.67 3.82 -2.05
CA LEU A 50 -4.73 2.36 -2.06
C LEU A 50 -3.34 1.74 -1.80
N ASP A 51 -2.30 2.25 -2.45
CA ASP A 51 -0.92 1.82 -2.19
C ASP A 51 -0.44 2.13 -0.76
N ALA A 52 -1.01 3.15 -0.11
CA ALA A 52 -0.68 3.54 1.26
C ALA A 52 -1.38 2.69 2.33
N PHE A 53 -2.51 2.03 2.00
CA PHE A 53 -3.20 1.13 2.92
C PHE A 53 -2.39 -0.14 3.25
N GLY A 54 -1.35 -0.46 2.47
CA GLY A 54 -0.38 -1.52 2.76
C GLY A 54 -0.71 -2.84 2.06
N ALA A 55 -0.03 -3.93 2.48
CA ALA A 55 0.02 -5.22 1.78
C ALA A 55 -1.36 -5.72 1.26
N ASN A 56 -1.50 -5.81 -0.06
CA ASN A 56 -2.74 -6.21 -0.72
C ASN A 56 -2.98 -7.74 -0.74
N ILE A 57 -1.99 -8.55 -0.33
CA ILE A 57 -2.05 -10.02 -0.37
C ILE A 57 -1.45 -10.57 0.92
N LEU A 58 -2.23 -11.40 1.61
CA LEU A 58 -1.80 -12.15 2.79
C LEU A 58 -1.69 -13.63 2.43
N ILE A 59 -0.50 -14.20 2.64
CA ILE A 59 -0.24 -15.63 2.44
C ILE A 59 -0.19 -16.26 3.82
N LEU A 60 -1.06 -17.25 4.05
CA LEU A 60 -1.15 -17.99 5.30
C LEU A 60 -0.81 -19.47 5.06
N PRO A 61 -0.22 -20.15 6.06
CA PRO A 61 -0.07 -21.60 6.02
C PRO A 61 -1.43 -22.27 5.85
N ARG A 62 -1.48 -23.38 5.12
CA ARG A 62 -2.71 -24.19 5.02
C ARG A 62 -2.94 -24.85 6.39
N SER A 63 -4.13 -24.66 6.94
CA SER A 63 -4.61 -25.33 8.15
C SER A 63 -5.97 -25.96 7.86
N GLU A 64 -6.12 -27.25 8.18
CA GLU A 64 -7.41 -27.92 8.19
C GLU A 64 -7.88 -28.05 9.64
N ASP A 65 -8.91 -27.29 10.00
CA ASP A 65 -9.50 -27.34 11.33
C ASP A 65 -10.45 -28.54 11.40
N LEU A 66 -9.98 -29.65 11.96
CA LEU A 66 -10.84 -30.82 12.20
C LEU A 66 -11.59 -30.62 13.53
N SER A 67 -12.88 -30.27 13.45
CA SER A 67 -13.74 -30.24 14.63
C SER A 67 -14.10 -31.67 15.06
N LEU A 68 -13.49 -32.14 16.16
CA LEU A 68 -13.80 -33.46 16.71
C LEU A 68 -15.03 -33.36 17.63
N SER A 69 -16.17 -33.89 17.17
CA SER A 69 -17.36 -34.03 18.03
C SER A 69 -17.52 -35.47 18.50
N TYR A 70 -17.50 -35.71 19.81
CA TYR A 70 -17.82 -37.02 20.40
C TYR A 70 -19.04 -36.87 21.30
N GLY A 71 -20.09 -37.64 21.04
CA GLY A 71 -21.32 -37.63 21.85
C GLY A 71 -22.06 -36.28 21.90
N GLY A 72 -21.97 -35.46 20.85
CA GLY A 72 -22.62 -34.15 20.79
C GLY A 72 -21.89 -33.02 21.55
N MET A 73 -20.74 -33.31 22.16
CA MET A 73 -19.86 -32.28 22.73
C MET A 73 -18.66 -32.03 21.80
N GLY A 74 -18.41 -30.76 21.47
CA GLY A 74 -17.26 -30.35 20.69
C GLY A 74 -15.98 -30.49 21.53
N ILE A 75 -15.14 -31.47 21.21
CA ILE A 75 -13.76 -31.50 21.66
C ILE A 75 -13.05 -30.48 20.76
N GLY A 76 -12.52 -29.41 21.36
CA GLY A 76 -11.95 -28.27 20.64
C GLY A 76 -11.10 -28.67 19.44
N GLY A 77 -11.24 -27.94 18.33
CA GLY A 77 -10.59 -28.27 17.06
C GLY A 77 -9.09 -28.49 17.23
N VAL A 78 -8.62 -29.68 16.87
CA VAL A 78 -7.19 -29.96 16.78
C VAL A 78 -6.79 -29.64 15.35
N ALA A 79 -5.91 -28.66 15.18
CA ALA A 79 -5.35 -28.35 13.88
C ALA A 79 -4.47 -29.53 13.44
N ILE A 80 -4.99 -30.37 12.54
CA ILE A 80 -4.31 -31.52 11.99
C ILE A 80 -3.65 -31.06 10.69
N ASP A 81 -2.38 -31.40 10.47
CA ASP A 81 -1.61 -31.04 9.26
C ASP A 81 -1.39 -29.53 9.04
N THR A 82 -0.96 -28.79 10.07
CA THR A 82 -0.55 -27.39 9.90
C THR A 82 0.79 -27.30 9.16
N GLN A 83 0.73 -27.08 7.84
CA GLN A 83 1.93 -26.86 7.04
C GLN A 83 2.45 -25.44 7.25
N THR A 84 3.57 -25.30 7.95
CA THR A 84 4.23 -24.01 8.17
C THR A 84 4.86 -23.48 6.89
N LEU A 85 4.79 -22.15 6.69
CA LEU A 85 5.54 -21.48 5.63
C LEU A 85 7.03 -21.45 5.99
N ARG A 86 7.89 -21.86 5.07
CA ARG A 86 9.35 -21.86 5.25
C ARG A 86 9.98 -20.68 4.52
N GLU A 87 11.16 -20.26 4.97
CA GLU A 87 11.92 -19.20 4.30
C GLU A 87 12.23 -19.53 2.83
N LEU A 88 12.36 -20.83 2.53
CA LEU A 88 12.56 -21.36 1.17
C LEU A 88 11.35 -21.19 0.25
N ASP A 89 10.17 -20.85 0.78
CA ASP A 89 8.96 -20.60 0.00
C ASP A 89 8.90 -19.17 -0.52
N VAL A 90 9.61 -18.22 0.12
CA VAL A 90 9.62 -16.80 -0.26
C VAL A 90 10.10 -16.59 -1.71
N PRO A 91 11.19 -17.23 -2.18
CA PRO A 91 11.63 -17.06 -3.57
C PRO A 91 10.61 -17.58 -4.60
N LYS A 92 9.75 -18.54 -4.23
CA LYS A 92 8.73 -19.11 -5.12
C LYS A 92 7.66 -18.06 -5.50
N ILE A 93 7.40 -17.10 -4.61
CA ILE A 93 6.46 -16.00 -4.89
C ILE A 93 6.92 -15.17 -6.09
N HIS A 94 8.23 -15.02 -6.29
CA HIS A 94 8.80 -14.29 -7.43
C HIS A 94 8.87 -15.10 -8.74
N GLN A 95 8.42 -16.37 -8.71
CA GLN A 95 8.41 -17.24 -9.89
C GLN A 95 7.05 -17.29 -10.58
N ILE A 96 6.01 -16.67 -10.01
CA ILE A 96 4.68 -16.62 -10.62
C ILE A 96 4.69 -15.77 -11.90
N GLU A 97 3.75 -16.05 -12.81
CA GLU A 97 3.62 -15.35 -14.09
C GLU A 97 3.50 -13.82 -13.94
N VAL A 98 2.71 -13.38 -12.96
CA VAL A 98 2.45 -11.97 -12.67
C VAL A 98 3.43 -11.34 -11.68
N ARG A 99 4.66 -11.85 -11.58
CA ARG A 99 5.68 -11.36 -10.63
C ARG A 99 5.98 -9.87 -10.74
N GLU A 100 5.78 -9.28 -11.92
CA GLU A 100 5.99 -7.85 -12.17
C GLU A 100 5.02 -6.96 -11.39
N ASN A 101 3.88 -7.51 -10.97
CA ASN A 101 2.90 -6.81 -10.13
C ASN A 101 3.21 -6.91 -8.62
N ILE A 102 4.24 -7.67 -8.23
CA ILE A 102 4.64 -7.81 -6.83
C ILE A 102 5.70 -6.75 -6.50
N SER A 103 5.31 -5.73 -5.75
CA SER A 103 6.20 -4.62 -5.39
C SER A 103 7.19 -4.96 -4.27
N THR A 104 6.76 -5.76 -3.28
CA THR A 104 7.60 -6.33 -2.24
C THR A 104 6.89 -7.51 -1.58
N VAL A 105 7.67 -8.43 -1.05
CA VAL A 105 7.22 -9.46 -0.12
C VAL A 105 7.87 -9.15 1.23
N SER A 106 7.14 -9.28 2.34
CA SER A 106 7.70 -9.15 3.70
C SER A 106 7.26 -10.36 4.52
N PRO A 107 8.13 -11.37 4.68
CA PRO A 107 7.90 -12.51 5.56
C PRO A 107 7.82 -12.07 7.01
N LYS A 108 6.96 -12.76 7.78
CA LYS A 108 6.68 -12.43 9.18
C LYS A 108 6.68 -13.67 10.03
N LEU A 109 7.33 -13.57 11.18
CA LEU A 109 7.22 -14.54 12.25
C LEU A 109 6.54 -13.87 13.44
N ILE A 110 5.41 -14.40 13.89
CA ILE A 110 4.67 -13.85 15.03
C ILE A 110 4.82 -14.81 16.21
N GLY A 111 5.14 -14.26 17.37
CA GLY A 111 5.26 -15.01 18.61
C GLY A 111 4.90 -14.13 19.81
N VAL A 112 5.10 -14.68 21.00
CA VAL A 112 4.93 -13.97 22.27
C VAL A 112 6.27 -13.98 22.99
N ALA A 113 6.75 -12.81 23.38
CA ALA A 113 7.91 -12.65 24.23
C ALA A 113 7.48 -12.27 25.65
N GLU A 114 8.23 -12.69 26.65
CA GLU A 114 8.03 -12.27 28.03
C GLU A 114 9.13 -11.28 28.41
N ILE A 115 8.73 -10.05 28.74
CA ILE A 115 9.63 -8.96 29.12
C ILE A 115 9.18 -8.44 30.48
N GLU A 116 10.04 -8.50 31.49
CA GLU A 116 9.75 -8.03 32.85
C GLU A 116 8.43 -8.63 33.43
N GLY A 117 8.19 -9.93 33.17
CA GLY A 117 6.99 -10.65 33.62
C GLY A 117 5.70 -10.30 32.84
N LYS A 118 5.81 -9.50 31.77
CA LYS A 118 4.68 -9.14 30.90
C LYS A 118 4.82 -9.86 29.57
N LYS A 119 3.74 -10.54 29.14
CA LYS A 119 3.64 -11.14 27.81
C LYS A 119 3.33 -10.06 26.78
N VAL A 120 4.19 -9.92 25.78
CA VAL A 120 4.05 -8.97 24.69
C VAL A 120 4.12 -9.69 23.34
N PRO A 121 3.28 -9.31 22.35
CA PRO A 121 3.40 -9.86 21.00
C PRO A 121 4.72 -9.39 20.37
N LEU A 122 5.45 -10.33 19.79
CA LEU A 122 6.70 -10.09 19.07
C LEU A 122 6.50 -10.44 17.60
N MET A 123 6.99 -9.58 16.71
CA MET A 123 6.99 -9.83 15.27
C MET A 123 8.42 -9.74 14.74
N GLY A 124 8.93 -10.86 14.23
CA GLY A 124 10.13 -10.89 13.39
C GLY A 124 9.77 -10.48 11.97
N VAL A 125 10.47 -9.47 11.44
CA VAL A 125 10.29 -8.94 10.08
C VAL A 125 11.64 -8.61 9.46
N ARG A 126 11.67 -8.52 8.13
CA ARG A 126 12.76 -7.88 7.41
C ARG A 126 12.47 -6.38 7.29
N PHE A 127 13.16 -5.55 8.07
CA PHE A 127 12.83 -4.12 8.21
C PHE A 127 12.80 -3.35 6.89
N GLU A 128 13.72 -3.63 5.96
CA GLU A 128 13.75 -2.98 4.64
C GLU A 128 12.46 -3.21 3.84
N GLU A 129 12.00 -4.46 3.80
CA GLU A 129 10.76 -4.85 3.11
C GLU A 129 9.53 -4.34 3.86
N GLU A 130 9.57 -4.42 5.20
CA GLU A 130 8.45 -4.05 6.07
C GLU A 130 8.13 -2.56 6.02
N LEU A 131 9.16 -1.71 6.04
CA LEU A 131 8.98 -0.26 5.98
C LEU A 131 8.49 0.21 4.61
N ARG A 132 8.82 -0.53 3.54
CA ARG A 132 8.24 -0.27 2.21
C ARG A 132 6.75 -0.56 2.17
N LEU A 133 6.27 -1.56 2.91
CA LEU A 133 4.85 -1.90 3.04
C LEU A 133 4.12 -0.97 4.00
N LYS A 134 4.69 -0.71 5.17
CA LYS A 134 4.05 0.06 6.25
C LYS A 134 4.50 1.51 6.24
N LYS A 135 4.21 2.19 5.14
CA LYS A 135 4.50 3.64 4.95
C LYS A 135 3.86 4.55 6.00
N TRP A 136 2.87 4.04 6.74
CA TRP A 136 2.18 4.74 7.82
C TRP A 136 2.91 4.64 9.18
N TRP A 137 3.97 3.84 9.29
CA TRP A 137 4.77 3.78 10.52
C TRP A 137 5.53 5.08 10.74
N ASN A 138 5.26 5.75 11.86
CA ASN A 138 6.03 6.90 12.30
C ASN A 138 7.08 6.46 13.33
N VAL A 139 8.29 6.24 12.85
CA VAL A 139 9.42 5.79 13.68
C VAL A 139 10.09 6.99 14.34
N HIS A 140 10.19 6.96 15.66
CA HIS A 140 10.99 7.91 16.43
C HIS A 140 12.37 7.30 16.65
N GLY A 141 13.45 8.04 16.38
CA GLY A 141 14.82 7.53 16.43
C GLY A 141 15.24 6.82 15.14
N THR A 142 16.06 5.77 15.27
CA THR A 142 16.60 5.01 14.13
C THR A 142 15.92 3.66 13.95
N VAL A 143 15.73 3.27 12.69
CA VAL A 143 15.25 1.92 12.34
C VAL A 143 16.33 0.89 12.70
N PRO A 144 15.96 -0.26 13.29
CA PRO A 144 16.89 -1.35 13.56
C PRO A 144 17.66 -1.82 12.31
N LYS A 145 18.98 -1.85 12.40
CA LYS A 145 19.89 -2.40 11.37
C LYS A 145 20.60 -3.66 11.83
N ASN A 146 20.81 -3.79 13.14
CA ASN A 146 21.52 -4.91 13.75
C ASN A 146 20.55 -5.88 14.42
N ARG A 147 21.04 -7.09 14.71
CA ARG A 147 20.23 -8.16 15.35
C ARG A 147 19.80 -7.84 16.79
N ASP A 148 20.52 -6.95 17.45
CA ASP A 148 20.29 -6.57 18.85
C ASP A 148 19.39 -5.33 18.98
N GLU A 149 18.94 -4.77 17.86
CA GLU A 149 18.06 -3.60 17.80
C GLU A 149 16.61 -4.04 17.55
N VAL A 150 15.67 -3.37 18.21
CA VAL A 150 14.25 -3.69 18.10
C VAL A 150 13.43 -2.43 17.93
N LEU A 151 12.33 -2.55 17.17
CA LEU A 151 11.32 -1.50 17.08
C LEU A 151 10.22 -1.80 18.09
N VAL A 152 9.97 -0.87 19.01
CA VAL A 152 8.94 -1.04 20.05
C VAL A 152 7.72 -0.19 19.70
N GLY A 153 6.54 -0.80 19.71
CA GLY A 153 5.28 -0.07 19.52
C GLY A 153 5.03 0.90 20.68
N ASN A 154 4.44 2.06 20.38
CA ASN A 154 4.25 3.15 21.35
C ASN A 154 3.57 2.69 22.66
N GLU A 155 2.50 1.89 22.58
CA GLU A 155 1.82 1.38 23.78
C GLU A 155 2.69 0.43 24.61
N VAL A 156 3.49 -0.40 23.95
CA VAL A 156 4.41 -1.32 24.62
C VAL A 156 5.54 -0.55 25.29
N ALA A 157 6.08 0.48 24.62
CA ALA A 157 7.11 1.36 25.16
C ALA A 157 6.63 2.06 26.45
N VAL A 158 5.42 2.63 26.43
CA VAL A 158 4.80 3.26 27.62
C VAL A 158 4.60 2.26 28.75
N ARG A 159 4.07 1.06 28.46
CA ARG A 159 3.82 0.01 29.48
C ARG A 159 5.09 -0.57 30.10
N LEU A 160 6.19 -0.56 29.35
CA LEU A 160 7.50 -1.05 29.79
C LEU A 160 8.43 0.07 30.25
N PHE A 161 7.95 1.32 30.29
CA PHE A 161 8.72 2.51 30.63
C PHE A 161 10.05 2.60 29.84
N LYS A 162 10.01 2.26 28.54
CA LYS A 162 11.16 2.34 27.63
C LYS A 162 11.01 3.56 26.71
N SER A 163 12.11 4.24 26.44
CA SER A 163 12.21 5.30 25.42
C SER A 163 13.26 4.93 24.37
N THR A 164 13.27 5.64 23.25
CA THR A 164 14.38 5.59 22.29
C THR A 164 15.67 5.98 23.00
N GLY A 165 16.71 5.15 22.89
CA GLY A 165 18.07 5.46 23.32
C GLY A 165 18.80 6.32 22.32
#